data_AF-A0A3M1JV49-F1
#
_entry.id   AF-A0A3M1JV49-F1
#
_cell.length_a   1.000
_cell.length_b   1.000
_cell.length_c   1.000
_cell.angle_alpha   90.00
_cell.angle_beta   90.00
_cell.angle_gamma   90.00
#
_symmetry.space_group_name_H-M   'P 1'
#
loop_
_entity.id
_entity.type
_entity.pdbx_description
1 polymer ?
#
loop_
_entity_poly.entity_id
_entity_poly.type
_entity_poly.pdbx_seq_one_letter_code
_entity_poly.pdbx_strand_id
1 'polypeptide(L)'
;SVAVSCLADIDPANVLPPITPYYAMKVGTLPLIPYFPPGDLDLAKAVREMASDHHAVLLANHGPVVAGRSLRDAVYATEELEETAKLYLLLRGAPVRFLTAEQVAELSRRFPN
;
A
#
# COMPACT_ATOMS: atom_id res chain seq x y z
N SER A 1 -7.30 -3.92 4.16
CA SER A 1 -6.97 -2.66 3.47
C SER A 1 -8.19 -1.76 3.25
N VAL A 2 -9.36 -2.28 2.86
CA VAL A 2 -10.59 -1.49 2.63
C VAL A 2 -10.94 -0.60 3.84
N ALA A 3 -10.91 -1.14 5.05
CA ALA A 3 -11.13 -0.35 6.27
C ALA A 3 -10.12 0.80 6.42
N VAL A 4 -8.85 0.60 6.04
CA VAL A 4 -7.83 1.66 6.04
C VAL A 4 -8.17 2.74 5.01
N SER A 5 -8.69 2.38 3.83
CA SER A 5 -9.08 3.34 2.79
C SER A 5 -10.22 4.29 3.20
N CYS A 6 -10.90 4.00 4.31
CA CYS A 6 -11.98 4.81 4.85
C CYS A 6 -11.53 5.74 6.00
N LEU A 7 -10.27 5.67 6.43
CA LEU A 7 -9.76 6.49 7.53
C LEU A 7 -9.47 7.92 7.05
N ALA A 8 -9.84 8.91 7.86
CA ALA A 8 -9.59 10.31 7.55
C ALA A 8 -8.20 10.80 8.01
N ASP A 9 -7.55 10.05 8.89
CA ASP A 9 -6.32 10.41 9.59
C ASP A 9 -5.12 9.56 9.12
N ILE A 10 -4.92 9.49 7.80
CA ILE A 10 -3.82 8.78 7.14
C ILE A 10 -3.07 9.70 6.19
N ASP A 11 -1.79 9.40 5.94
CA ASP A 11 -0.99 10.12 4.95
C ASP A 11 -1.35 9.63 3.52
N PRO A 12 -1.92 10.49 2.66
CA PRO A 12 -2.29 10.10 1.30
C PRO A 12 -1.09 9.72 0.42
N ALA A 13 0.12 10.18 0.74
CA ALA A 13 1.32 9.81 -0.01
C ALA A 13 1.79 8.38 0.31
N ASN A 14 1.55 7.90 1.53
CA ASN A 14 1.89 6.54 1.94
C ASN A 14 1.03 6.07 3.12
N VAL A 15 -0.08 5.39 2.82
CA VAL A 15 -1.13 5.11 3.81
C VAL A 15 -0.76 4.05 4.85
N LEU A 16 0.14 3.11 4.52
CA LEU A 16 0.58 2.05 5.42
C LEU A 16 2.06 2.25 5.79
N PRO A 17 2.39 2.36 7.08
CA PRO A 17 3.78 2.43 7.51
C PRO A 17 4.47 1.05 7.41
N PRO A 18 5.80 1.01 7.30
CA PRO A 18 6.56 -0.25 7.23
C PRO A 18 6.65 -0.92 8.59
N ILE A 19 5.59 -1.67 8.96
CA ILE A 19 5.51 -2.43 10.22
C ILE A 19 6.39 -3.69 10.16
N THR A 20 6.40 -4.37 9.01
CA THR A 20 7.14 -5.61 8.74
C THR A 20 8.07 -5.42 7.54
N PRO A 21 9.16 -6.22 7.44
CA PRO A 21 10.08 -6.12 6.30
C PRO A 21 9.43 -6.54 4.98
N TYR A 22 8.49 -7.47 5.01
CA TYR A 22 7.85 -7.99 3.81
C TYR A 22 6.98 -6.95 3.11
N TYR A 23 6.28 -6.08 3.86
CA TYR A 23 5.61 -4.92 3.28
C TYR A 23 6.58 -4.02 2.50
N ALA A 24 7.70 -3.65 3.12
CA ALA A 24 8.71 -2.80 2.49
C ALA A 24 9.32 -3.45 1.23
N MET A 25 9.47 -4.78 1.22
CA MET A 25 10.01 -5.52 0.08
C MET A 25 8.98 -5.70 -1.04
N LYS A 26 7.74 -6.08 -0.71
CA LYS A 26 6.71 -6.52 -1.66
C LYS A 26 5.78 -5.42 -2.12
N VAL A 27 5.62 -4.35 -1.34
CA VAL A 27 4.71 -3.23 -1.62
C VAL A 27 5.49 -1.91 -1.68
N GLY A 28 6.35 -1.66 -0.69
CA GLY A 28 7.15 -0.43 -0.63
C GLY A 28 6.33 0.75 -0.12
N THR A 29 5.64 1.44 -1.03
CA THR A 29 4.77 2.59 -0.72
C THR A 29 3.37 2.36 -1.28
N LEU A 30 2.35 2.92 -0.61
CA LEU A 30 0.96 2.74 -0.98
C LEU A 30 0.24 4.10 -0.97
N PRO A 31 0.25 4.84 -2.10
CA PRO A 31 -0.46 6.11 -2.22
C PRO A 31 -1.99 5.91 -2.25
N LEU A 32 -2.71 6.93 -1.79
CA LEU A 32 -4.16 6.99 -1.79
C LEU A 32 -4.67 7.79 -3.00
N ILE A 33 -5.49 7.15 -3.81
CA ILE A 33 -6.27 7.81 -4.87
C ILE A 33 -7.57 8.33 -4.25
N PRO A 34 -7.96 9.61 -4.50
CA PRO A 34 -9.23 10.16 -4.04
C PRO A 34 -10.43 9.31 -4.45
N TYR A 35 -11.56 9.51 -3.78
CA TYR A 35 -12.78 8.79 -4.12
C TYR A 35 -13.32 9.20 -5.49
N PHE A 36 -13.72 8.21 -6.27
CA PHE A 36 -14.48 8.36 -7.50
C PHE A 36 -15.61 7.30 -7.51
N PRO A 37 -16.76 7.57 -8.16
CA PRO A 37 -17.81 6.57 -8.35
C PRO A 37 -17.31 5.32 -9.11
N PRO A 38 -17.83 4.12 -8.80
CA PRO A 38 -17.51 2.93 -9.58
C PRO A 38 -17.85 3.10 -11.07
N GLY A 39 -16.88 2.84 -11.95
CA GLY A 39 -17.02 2.98 -13.40
C GLY A 39 -16.66 4.36 -13.96
N ASP A 40 -16.24 5.31 -13.11
CA ASP A 40 -15.76 6.63 -13.56
C ASP A 40 -14.46 6.51 -14.37
N LEU A 41 -14.37 7.23 -15.50
CA LEU A 41 -13.17 7.27 -16.33
C LEU A 41 -12.03 8.05 -15.68
N ASP A 42 -12.34 9.01 -14.80
CA ASP A 42 -11.31 9.78 -14.10
C ASP A 42 -10.60 8.93 -13.04
N LEU A 43 -11.27 7.93 -12.46
CA LEU A 43 -10.61 6.91 -11.64
C LEU A 43 -9.55 6.16 -12.45
N ALA A 44 -9.89 5.71 -13.66
CA ALA A 44 -8.96 4.98 -14.51
C ALA A 44 -7.74 5.83 -14.89
N LYS A 45 -7.92 7.14 -15.12
CA LYS A 45 -6.81 8.08 -15.36
C LYS A 45 -5.92 8.22 -14.12
N ALA A 46 -6.51 8.44 -12.94
CA ALA A 46 -5.76 8.58 -11.70
C ALA A 46 -4.96 7.31 -11.35
N VAL A 47 -5.56 6.13 -11.54
CA VAL A 47 -4.87 4.85 -11.37
C VAL A 47 -3.70 4.72 -12.36
N ARG A 48 -3.91 5.08 -13.63
CA ARG A 48 -2.86 5.02 -14.65
C ARG A 48 -1.69 5.94 -14.33
N GLU A 49 -1.96 7.15 -13.86
CA GLU A 49 -0.92 8.12 -13.47
C GLU A 49 -0.12 7.62 -12.27
N MET A 50 -0.78 7.09 -11.24
CA MET A 50 -0.08 6.62 -10.05
C MET A 50 0.70 5.31 -10.28
N ALA A 51 0.20 4.48 -11.19
CA ALA A 51 0.80 3.19 -11.54
C ALA A 51 2.14 3.31 -12.30
N SER A 52 2.55 4.50 -12.76
CA SER A 52 3.88 4.67 -13.37
C SER A 52 5.01 4.50 -12.36
N ASP A 53 4.76 4.88 -11.11
CA ASP A 53 5.79 4.93 -10.06
C ASP A 53 5.52 3.93 -8.92
N HIS A 54 4.33 3.34 -8.88
CA HIS A 54 3.88 2.44 -7.82
C HIS A 54 3.19 1.20 -8.41
N HIS A 55 3.54 0.00 -7.95
CA HIS A 55 2.81 -1.22 -8.35
C HIS A 55 1.61 -1.54 -7.46
N ALA A 56 1.38 -0.77 -6.39
CA ALA A 56 0.19 -0.88 -5.55
C ALA A 56 -0.36 0.51 -5.23
N VAL A 57 -1.69 0.66 -5.28
CA VAL A 57 -2.40 1.90 -4.91
C VAL A 57 -3.62 1.56 -4.06
N LEU A 58 -4.04 2.46 -3.18
CA LEU A 58 -5.26 2.33 -2.41
C LEU A 58 -6.30 3.32 -2.92
N LEU A 59 -7.52 2.86 -3.19
CA LEU A 59 -8.62 3.71 -3.61
C LEU A 59 -9.44 4.10 -2.38
N ALA A 60 -9.59 5.40 -2.12
CA ALA A 60 -10.34 5.90 -0.97
C ALA A 60 -11.78 5.36 -0.98
N ASN A 61 -12.23 4.88 0.19
CA ASN A 61 -13.54 4.27 0.39
C ASN A 61 -13.87 3.09 -0.55
N HIS A 62 -12.86 2.37 -1.03
CA HIS A 62 -13.05 1.31 -2.01
C HIS A 62 -12.15 0.10 -1.72
N GLY A 63 -10.86 0.18 -2.02
CA GLY A 63 -9.95 -0.97 -1.83
C GLY A 63 -8.65 -0.87 -2.63
N PRO A 64 -7.78 -1.87 -2.54
CA PRO A 64 -6.48 -1.83 -3.18
C PRO A 64 -6.55 -2.24 -4.65
N VAL A 65 -5.62 -1.71 -5.44
CA VAL A 65 -5.28 -2.22 -6.77
C VAL A 65 -3.80 -2.55 -6.75
N VAL A 66 -3.45 -3.80 -7.06
CA VAL A 66 -2.08 -4.30 -6.98
C VAL A 66 -1.69 -4.97 -8.30
N ALA A 67 -0.56 -4.55 -8.84
CA ALA A 67 0.08 -5.13 -10.02
C ALA A 67 1.34 -5.89 -9.62
N GLY A 68 1.75 -6.84 -10.46
CA GLY A 68 2.97 -7.61 -10.30
C GLY A 68 3.47 -8.13 -11.65
N ARG A 69 4.73 -8.57 -11.70
CA ARG A 69 5.34 -9.14 -12.93
C ARG A 69 4.69 -10.45 -13.37
N SER A 70 4.04 -11.13 -12.43
CA SER A 70 3.23 -12.31 -12.66
C SER A 70 1.99 -12.23 -11.77
N LEU A 71 0.95 -13.01 -12.11
CA LEU A 71 -0.24 -13.13 -11.25
C LEU A 71 0.14 -13.59 -9.83
N ARG A 72 1.12 -14.48 -9.72
CA ARG A 72 1.62 -14.96 -8.43
C ARG A 72 2.25 -13.83 -7.60
N ASP A 73 3.05 -12.98 -8.23
CA ASP A 73 3.66 -11.82 -7.55
C ASP A 73 2.59 -10.83 -7.08
N ALA A 74 1.58 -10.57 -7.92
CA ALA A 74 0.47 -9.68 -7.57
C ALA A 74 -0.35 -10.24 -6.40
N VAL A 75 -0.60 -11.54 -6.36
CA VAL A 75 -1.28 -12.21 -5.23
C VAL A 75 -0.45 -12.08 -3.95
N TYR A 76 0.84 -12.39 -3.99
CA TYR A 76 1.71 -12.29 -2.80
C TYR A 76 1.83 -10.85 -2.29
N ALA A 77 1.92 -9.87 -3.18
CA ALA A 77 1.92 -8.45 -2.78
C ALA A 77 0.57 -8.04 -2.17
N THR A 78 -0.54 -8.56 -2.70
CA THR A 78 -1.89 -8.32 -2.15
C THR A 78 -2.03 -8.92 -0.76
N GLU A 79 -1.61 -10.17 -0.55
CA GLU A 79 -1.66 -10.83 0.76
C GLU A 79 -0.85 -10.07 1.81
N GLU A 80 0.36 -9.63 1.47
CA GLU A 80 1.21 -8.85 2.38
C GLU A 80 0.61 -7.46 2.68
N LEU A 81 0.02 -6.81 1.67
CA LEU A 81 -0.70 -5.54 1.86
C LEU A 81 -1.87 -5.71 2.82
N GLU A 82 -2.67 -6.76 2.66
CA GLU A 82 -3.82 -7.04 3.53
C GLU A 82 -3.40 -7.34 4.97
N GLU A 83 -2.37 -8.18 5.17
CA GLU A 83 -1.89 -8.47 6.52
C GLU A 83 -1.29 -7.22 7.18
N THR A 84 -0.56 -6.38 6.42
CA THR A 84 -0.05 -5.10 6.93
C THR A 84 -1.18 -4.15 7.31
N ALA A 85 -2.23 -4.05 6.49
CA ALA A 85 -3.40 -3.24 6.81
C ALA A 85 -4.13 -3.73 8.07
N LYS A 86 -4.23 -5.04 8.26
CA LYS A 86 -4.79 -5.66 9.46
C LYS A 86 -3.93 -5.35 10.70
N LEU A 87 -2.61 -5.51 10.60
CA LEU A 87 -1.69 -5.13 11.68
C LEU A 87 -1.81 -3.64 12.02
N TYR A 88 -1.86 -2.77 11.02
CA TYR A 88 -2.03 -1.33 11.21
C TYR A 88 -3.29 -1.01 12.03
N LEU A 89 -4.42 -1.65 11.71
CA LEU A 89 -5.67 -1.47 12.44
C LEU A 89 -5.61 -2.07 13.86
N LEU A 90 -5.06 -3.27 14.01
CA LEU A 90 -4.92 -3.95 15.31
C LEU A 90 -3.99 -3.21 16.28
N LEU A 91 -2.98 -2.53 15.74
CA LEU A 91 -1.99 -1.80 16.52
C LEU A 91 -2.36 -0.33 16.77
N ARG A 92 -3.50 0.16 16.25
CA ARG A 92 -3.92 1.55 16.49
C ARG A 92 -4.04 1.84 17.99
N GLY A 93 -3.42 2.93 18.41
CA GLY A 93 -3.37 3.36 19.81
C GLY A 93 -2.28 2.70 20.66
N ALA A 94 -1.56 1.71 20.13
CA ALA A 94 -0.39 1.14 20.79
C ALA A 94 0.90 1.85 20.36
N PRO A 95 1.96 1.86 21.20
CA PRO A 95 3.29 2.26 20.77
C PRO A 95 3.86 1.21 19.80
N VAL A 96 3.96 1.55 18.52
CA VAL A 96 4.47 0.65 17.47
C VAL A 96 5.94 0.95 17.17
N ARG A 97 6.75 -0.10 17.06
CA ARG A 97 8.13 -0.03 16.58
C ARG A 97 8.14 -0.27 15.07
N PHE A 98 8.14 0.81 14.29
CA PHE A 98 8.27 0.75 12.83
C PHE A 98 9.72 0.49 12.40
N LEU A 99 9.88 0.03 11.16
CA LEU A 99 11.19 0.03 10.52
C LEU A 99 11.68 1.46 10.28
N THR A 100 12.98 1.69 10.49
CA THR A 100 13.60 2.98 10.18
C THR A 100 13.82 3.14 8.68
N ALA A 101 14.04 4.38 8.23
CA ALA A 101 14.35 4.67 6.84
C ALA A 101 15.60 3.91 6.36
N GLU A 102 16.62 3.78 7.22
CA GLU A 102 17.85 3.04 6.92
C GLU A 102 17.58 1.54 6.75
N GLN A 103 16.72 0.96 7.59
CA GLN A 103 16.33 -0.45 7.49
C GLN A 103 15.54 -0.71 6.20
N VAL A 104 14.58 0.15 5.86
CA VAL A 104 13.83 0.07 4.60
C VAL A 104 14.79 0.19 3.40
N ALA A 105 15.69 1.17 3.42
CA ALA A 105 16.68 1.34 2.35
C ALA A 105 17.63 0.13 2.22
N GLU A 106 18.00 -0.51 3.33
CA GLU A 106 18.78 -1.74 3.31
C GLU A 106 18.01 -2.90 2.65
N LEU A 107 16.72 -3.05 2.96
CA LEU A 107 15.87 -4.06 2.31
C LEU A 107 15.77 -3.82 0.81
N SER A 108 15.55 -2.58 0.36
CA SER A 108 15.50 -2.24 -1.06
C SER A 108 16.81 -2.54 -1.79
N ARG A 109 17.97 -2.33 -1.13
CA ARG A 109 19.28 -2.69 -1.70
C ARG A 109 19.51 -4.20 -1.79
N ARG A 110 19.07 -4.97 -0.79
CA ARG A 110 19.28 -6.44 -0.73
C ARG A 110 18.30 -7.22 -1.59
N PHE A 111 17.08 -6.70 -1.75
CA PHE A 111 15.98 -7.36 -2.46
C PHE A 111 15.34 -6.41 -3.47
N PRO A 112 16.04 -6.08 -4.57
CA PRO A 112 15.46 -5.26 -5.63
C PRO A 112 14.29 -6.01 -6.29
N ASN A 113 13.18 -5.30 -6.51
CA ASN A 113 12.00 -5.82 -7.21
C ASN A 113 12.27 -6.00 -8.70
#